data_AF-A0A2U1VGT3-F1
#
_entry.id   AF-A0A2U1VGT3-F1
#
_cell.length_a   1.000
_cell.length_b   1.000
_cell.length_c   1.000
_cell.angle_alpha   90.00
_cell.angle_beta   90.00
_cell.angle_gamma   90.00
#
_symmetry.space_group_name_H-M   'P 1'
#
loop_
_entity.id
_entity.type
_entity.pdbx_description
1 polymer ?
#
loop_
_entity_poly.entity_id
_entity_poly.type
_entity_poly.pdbx_seq_one_letter_code
_entity_poly.pdbx_strand_id
1 'polypeptide(L)'
;MITNLHNMRYEGVAFDDPVQANTTVWRFRRLDAEGHFYTASVTERDDVIANLSNVYAYEGAGFAASSTQTESASQAVYRFWNRDTGAHFYTASDGERASVVANLPNMRYEGIAYYMAPPPSQPDRSGAVDEAWYLAAYPDVADAVAMGLTTAAQHWQAFGLSEGRLPRSLPDLAGNDSISSKYSAPNNGDRLNGGAGNDTLQGGTGDDTLFGETGNDVLYGYQSDNLNGGSGDDTYYVYGSGVTIGEGSNGGTDTAYIYRRSYSMPANLENAVFQSGGLQDQQTVLVYGNDQNNRINPAADALDLRFGNRPQQTELHGGGGNDSLNGGFGGSLLYGDDGDDVLGSEGWGLTSVWTGTALYSGADTLFGGAGNDTLIATDGSDQLSGGDGADVFLFDMTKPRTTAYYVPSQSMINGTTTITDFQPGTDILRFTGTSLTAQQIADRFTLTGVPGASPMLTATFTGLDLATPYGNDATLVVRLPGLATGQVTSAMIAVS
;
A
#
# COMPACT_ATOMS: atom_id res chain seq x y z
N MET A 1 -41.16 -16.56 -24.60
CA MET A 1 -42.31 -16.67 -23.68
C MET A 1 -41.81 -17.26 -22.37
N ILE A 2 -41.56 -16.42 -21.36
CA ILE A 2 -41.48 -16.87 -19.97
C ILE A 2 -42.64 -16.17 -19.27
N THR A 3 -43.79 -16.80 -19.36
CA THR A 3 -45.02 -16.48 -18.65
C THR A 3 -44.87 -16.96 -17.21
N ASN A 4 -44.66 -16.03 -16.27
CA ASN A 4 -45.26 -16.06 -14.91
C ASN A 4 -44.85 -14.84 -14.06
N LEU A 5 -45.10 -13.63 -14.57
CA LEU A 5 -45.13 -12.40 -13.75
C LEU A 5 -46.57 -11.90 -13.55
N HIS A 6 -47.55 -12.81 -13.50
CA HIS A 6 -48.97 -12.45 -13.36
C HIS A 6 -49.47 -12.32 -11.92
N ASN A 7 -48.63 -12.52 -10.91
CA ASN A 7 -49.07 -12.52 -9.52
C ASN A 7 -48.41 -11.47 -8.61
N MET A 8 -47.70 -10.46 -9.15
CA MET A 8 -47.35 -9.31 -8.33
C MET A 8 -48.58 -8.39 -8.24
N ARG A 9 -49.44 -8.70 -7.27
CA ARG A 9 -50.51 -7.79 -6.85
C ARG A 9 -49.87 -6.61 -6.12
N TYR A 10 -50.48 -5.46 -6.23
CA TYR A 10 -50.25 -4.33 -5.33
C TYR A 10 -50.26 -4.83 -3.87
N GLU A 11 -49.11 -4.82 -3.20
CA GLU A 11 -48.96 -5.28 -1.80
C GLU A 11 -49.41 -4.24 -0.77
N GLY A 12 -50.11 -3.18 -1.18
CA GLY A 12 -50.48 -2.11 -0.25
C GLY A 12 -49.35 -1.13 0.05
N VAL A 13 -49.52 -0.37 1.13
CA VAL A 13 -48.45 0.44 1.71
C VAL A 13 -47.42 -0.55 2.25
N ALA A 14 -46.14 -0.37 1.95
CA ALA A 14 -45.08 -1.34 2.30
C ALA A 14 -44.84 -1.54 3.81
N PHE A 15 -45.72 -1.01 4.70
CA PHE A 15 -45.57 -1.03 6.14
C PHE A 15 -46.93 -1.14 6.86
N ASP A 16 -47.02 -2.07 7.81
CA ASP A 16 -48.07 -2.12 8.86
C ASP A 16 -47.62 -1.42 10.17
N ASP A 17 -46.40 -0.87 10.24
CA ASP A 17 -45.91 -0.17 11.45
C ASP A 17 -45.05 1.06 11.12
N PRO A 18 -45.52 2.30 11.38
CA PRO A 18 -44.82 3.54 11.06
C PRO A 18 -43.77 3.98 12.09
N VAL A 19 -43.39 3.14 13.07
CA VAL A 19 -42.59 3.58 14.22
C VAL A 19 -41.12 3.12 14.20
N GLN A 20 -40.69 2.23 13.30
CA GLN A 20 -39.27 1.84 13.23
C GLN A 20 -38.47 2.68 12.23
N ALA A 21 -37.70 3.62 12.77
CA ALA A 21 -36.62 4.30 12.07
C ALA A 21 -35.46 3.32 11.80
N ASN A 22 -34.92 3.37 10.58
CA ASN A 22 -33.78 2.62 10.05
C ASN A 22 -34.08 1.18 9.61
N THR A 23 -34.78 1.05 8.47
CA THR A 23 -34.76 -0.20 7.69
C THR A 23 -33.72 -0.10 6.58
N THR A 24 -32.83 -1.07 6.52
CA THR A 24 -31.81 -1.22 5.48
C THR A 24 -32.45 -1.58 4.14
N VAL A 25 -32.15 -0.82 3.09
CA VAL A 25 -32.53 -1.15 1.71
C VAL A 25 -31.36 -1.91 1.07
N TRP A 26 -31.63 -3.07 0.49
CA TRP A 26 -30.67 -3.93 -0.20
C TRP A 26 -30.65 -3.66 -1.70
N ARG A 27 -29.46 -3.58 -2.29
CA ARG A 27 -29.24 -3.29 -3.72
C ARG A 27 -28.87 -4.56 -4.49
N PHE A 28 -29.42 -4.67 -5.69
CA PHE A 28 -29.14 -5.72 -6.64
C PHE A 28 -28.95 -5.14 -8.04
N ARG A 29 -27.94 -5.59 -8.78
CA ARG A 29 -27.69 -5.17 -10.16
C ARG A 29 -28.16 -6.23 -11.13
N ARG A 30 -28.93 -5.86 -12.16
CA ARG A 30 -29.27 -6.78 -13.24
C ARG A 30 -28.03 -7.11 -14.07
N LEU A 31 -27.88 -8.39 -14.39
CA LEU A 31 -26.78 -8.91 -15.18
C LEU A 31 -27.01 -8.76 -16.69
N ASP A 32 -28.28 -8.60 -17.10
CA ASP A 32 -28.70 -8.57 -18.51
C ASP A 32 -29.15 -7.19 -19.01
N ALA A 33 -29.22 -6.20 -18.12
CA ALA A 33 -29.64 -4.83 -18.41
C ALA A 33 -29.03 -3.86 -17.40
N GLU A 34 -28.87 -2.59 -17.80
CA GLU A 34 -28.38 -1.50 -16.96
C GLU A 34 -29.45 -1.02 -15.95
N GLY A 35 -29.88 -1.94 -15.08
CA GLY A 35 -30.94 -1.68 -14.09
C GLY A 35 -30.56 -2.18 -12.71
N HIS A 36 -31.00 -1.45 -11.69
CA HIS A 36 -30.88 -1.87 -10.29
C HIS A 36 -32.25 -2.20 -9.72
N PHE A 37 -32.29 -3.26 -8.91
CA PHE A 37 -33.42 -3.65 -8.09
C PHE A 37 -33.07 -3.37 -6.63
N TYR A 38 -34.01 -2.75 -5.91
CA TYR A 38 -33.84 -2.41 -4.50
C TYR A 38 -35.00 -2.97 -3.71
N THR A 39 -34.71 -3.57 -2.56
CA THR A 39 -35.74 -4.05 -1.65
C THR A 39 -35.37 -3.76 -0.20
N ALA A 40 -36.36 -3.35 0.59
CA ALA A 40 -36.26 -3.28 2.05
C ALA A 40 -36.88 -4.51 2.72
N SER A 41 -37.37 -5.48 1.93
CA SER A 41 -37.90 -6.75 2.40
C SER A 41 -36.78 -7.77 2.47
N VAL A 42 -36.51 -8.26 3.69
CA VAL A 42 -35.54 -9.32 3.94
C VAL A 42 -35.91 -10.57 3.14
N THR A 43 -37.20 -10.91 3.08
CA THR A 43 -37.69 -12.07 2.35
C THR A 43 -37.51 -11.92 0.85
N GLU A 44 -37.80 -10.74 0.28
CA GLU A 44 -37.61 -10.49 -1.14
C GLU A 44 -36.13 -10.47 -1.52
N ARG A 45 -35.26 -9.90 -0.66
CA ARG A 45 -33.81 -9.99 -0.80
C ARG A 45 -33.37 -11.45 -0.89
N ASP A 46 -33.78 -12.26 0.08
CA ASP A 46 -33.35 -13.67 0.18
C ASP A 46 -33.88 -14.50 -0.99
N ASP A 47 -35.10 -14.23 -1.45
CA ASP A 47 -35.68 -14.91 -2.61
C ASP A 47 -34.97 -14.54 -3.92
N VAL A 48 -34.56 -13.28 -4.10
CA VAL A 48 -33.78 -12.83 -5.26
C VAL A 48 -32.38 -13.45 -5.26
N ILE A 49 -31.70 -13.49 -4.10
CA ILE A 49 -30.41 -14.16 -3.95
C ILE A 49 -30.53 -15.66 -4.29
N ALA A 50 -31.55 -16.32 -3.76
CA ALA A 50 -31.71 -17.76 -3.90
C ALA A 50 -32.14 -18.19 -5.31
N ASN A 51 -33.01 -17.42 -5.95
CA ASN A 51 -33.73 -17.89 -7.14
C ASN A 51 -33.44 -17.10 -8.42
N LEU A 52 -32.82 -15.91 -8.32
CA LEU A 52 -32.59 -15.02 -9.45
C LEU A 52 -31.13 -14.56 -9.57
N SER A 53 -30.19 -15.30 -8.98
CA SER A 53 -28.74 -15.00 -9.02
C SER A 53 -28.13 -15.02 -10.44
N ASN A 54 -28.80 -15.65 -11.40
CA ASN A 54 -28.42 -15.62 -12.82
C ASN A 54 -28.93 -14.36 -13.56
N VAL A 55 -29.78 -13.56 -12.92
CA VAL A 55 -30.34 -12.32 -13.47
C VAL A 55 -29.92 -11.11 -12.62
N TYR A 56 -29.64 -11.29 -11.33
CA TYR A 56 -29.30 -10.21 -10.39
C TYR A 56 -28.07 -10.57 -9.54
N ALA A 57 -27.09 -9.65 -9.48
CA ALA A 57 -26.00 -9.67 -8.53
C ALA A 57 -26.37 -8.88 -7.27
N TYR A 58 -26.20 -9.48 -6.08
CA TYR A 58 -26.43 -8.80 -4.81
C TYR A 58 -25.24 -7.91 -4.44
N GLU A 59 -25.51 -6.65 -4.10
CA GLU A 59 -24.49 -5.62 -3.86
C GLU A 59 -24.50 -5.06 -2.43
N GLY A 60 -25.28 -5.67 -1.53
CA GLY A 60 -25.28 -5.31 -0.11
C GLY A 60 -26.33 -4.28 0.30
N ALA A 61 -26.12 -3.69 1.48
CA ALA A 61 -26.97 -2.66 2.06
C ALA A 61 -26.67 -1.29 1.43
N GLY A 62 -27.64 -0.71 0.72
CA GLY A 62 -27.49 0.57 0.00
C GLY A 62 -27.65 1.82 0.88
N PHE A 63 -28.71 1.92 1.68
CA PHE A 63 -28.96 3.05 2.61
C PHE A 63 -30.17 2.80 3.54
N ALA A 64 -30.37 3.67 4.55
CA ALA A 64 -31.55 3.68 5.42
C ALA A 64 -32.67 4.56 4.84
N ALA A 65 -33.90 4.05 4.77
CA ALA A 65 -35.05 4.75 4.18
C ALA A 65 -36.15 5.08 5.21
N SER A 66 -36.85 6.22 5.04
CA SER A 66 -37.99 6.66 5.85
C SER A 66 -39.27 6.73 5.01
N SER A 67 -40.41 6.24 5.53
CA SER A 67 -41.72 6.37 4.86
C SER A 67 -42.38 7.74 5.04
N THR A 68 -41.87 8.55 5.97
CA THR A 68 -42.33 9.90 6.26
C THR A 68 -41.20 10.90 6.06
N GLN A 69 -41.51 12.07 5.52
CA GLN A 69 -40.53 13.14 5.38
C GLN A 69 -40.16 13.65 6.78
N THR A 70 -38.88 13.56 7.13
CA THR A 70 -38.34 14.09 8.39
C THR A 70 -37.21 15.07 8.09
N GLU A 71 -36.73 15.82 9.09
CA GLU A 71 -35.57 16.70 8.90
C GLU A 71 -34.33 15.91 8.46
N SER A 72 -34.14 14.70 8.99
CA SER A 72 -33.00 13.82 8.68
C SER A 72 -33.21 12.97 7.42
N ALA A 73 -34.44 12.89 6.90
CA ALA A 73 -34.80 12.18 5.67
C ALA A 73 -35.80 13.02 4.88
N SER A 74 -35.29 14.04 4.19
CA SER A 74 -36.10 15.07 3.52
C SER A 74 -36.12 14.95 2.00
N GLN A 75 -35.22 14.17 1.39
CA GLN A 75 -35.13 13.98 -0.05
C GLN A 75 -36.07 12.86 -0.51
N ALA A 76 -36.99 13.17 -1.41
CA ALA A 76 -37.92 12.19 -1.97
C ALA A 76 -37.24 11.25 -2.96
N VAL A 77 -37.57 9.97 -2.89
CA VAL A 77 -37.23 8.94 -3.89
C VAL A 77 -38.51 8.50 -4.59
N TYR A 78 -38.52 8.69 -5.90
CA TYR A 78 -39.63 8.45 -6.80
C TYR A 78 -39.61 7.04 -7.35
N ARG A 79 -40.75 6.36 -7.38
CA ARG A 79 -40.91 5.02 -7.97
C ARG A 79 -41.66 5.08 -9.28
N PHE A 80 -41.19 4.25 -10.21
CA PHE A 80 -41.80 4.01 -11.50
C PHE A 80 -41.97 2.51 -11.71
N TRP A 81 -43.02 2.15 -12.43
CA TRP A 81 -43.30 0.78 -12.84
C TRP A 81 -43.29 0.67 -14.36
N ASN A 82 -42.46 -0.24 -14.88
CA ASN A 82 -42.36 -0.51 -16.29
C ASN A 82 -43.48 -1.46 -16.72
N ARG A 83 -44.35 -0.99 -17.62
CA ARG A 83 -45.54 -1.73 -18.08
C ARG A 83 -45.22 -2.94 -18.94
N ASP A 84 -44.06 -2.93 -19.59
CA ASP A 84 -43.66 -3.96 -20.55
C ASP A 84 -42.96 -5.12 -19.85
N THR A 85 -42.20 -4.82 -18.79
CA THR A 85 -41.32 -5.79 -18.11
C THR A 85 -41.77 -6.13 -16.70
N GLY A 86 -42.66 -5.32 -16.10
CA GLY A 86 -43.05 -5.45 -14.71
C GLY A 86 -41.99 -4.97 -13.70
N ALA A 87 -40.85 -4.46 -14.18
CA ALA A 87 -39.75 -4.00 -13.34
C ALA A 87 -40.03 -2.63 -12.72
N HIS A 88 -39.40 -2.35 -11.58
CA HIS A 88 -39.44 -1.04 -10.94
C HIS A 88 -38.15 -0.26 -11.19
N PHE A 89 -38.30 1.06 -11.29
CA PHE A 89 -37.22 2.03 -11.41
C PHE A 89 -37.40 3.10 -10.33
N TYR A 90 -36.30 3.55 -9.74
CA TYR A 90 -36.30 4.51 -8.65
C TYR A 90 -35.34 5.67 -8.93
N THR A 91 -35.72 6.89 -8.60
CA THR A 91 -34.85 8.08 -8.73
C THR A 91 -35.11 9.09 -7.62
N ALA A 92 -34.05 9.71 -7.10
CA ALA A 92 -34.18 10.85 -6.17
C ALA A 92 -34.19 12.22 -6.90
N SER A 93 -33.98 12.24 -8.22
CA SER A 93 -33.86 13.47 -9.00
C SER A 93 -35.23 13.95 -9.51
N ASP A 94 -35.58 15.19 -9.17
CA ASP A 94 -36.80 15.83 -9.69
C ASP A 94 -36.77 15.97 -11.23
N GLY A 95 -35.60 16.22 -11.80
CA GLY A 95 -35.39 16.38 -13.23
C GLY A 95 -35.47 15.05 -13.98
N GLU A 96 -34.90 13.98 -13.42
CA GLU A 96 -35.00 12.64 -13.99
C GLU A 96 -36.44 12.14 -13.91
N ARG A 97 -37.11 12.33 -12.76
CA ARG A 97 -38.54 12.05 -12.61
C ARG A 97 -39.36 12.75 -13.70
N ALA A 98 -39.13 14.05 -13.91
CA ALA A 98 -39.82 14.82 -14.93
C ALA A 98 -39.53 14.30 -16.36
N SER A 99 -38.28 13.93 -16.65
CA SER A 99 -37.87 13.38 -17.93
C SER A 99 -38.49 12.00 -18.20
N VAL A 100 -38.50 11.09 -17.21
CA VAL A 100 -39.12 9.77 -17.34
C VAL A 100 -40.62 9.90 -17.59
N VAL A 101 -41.31 10.79 -16.87
CA VAL A 101 -42.74 11.07 -17.10
C VAL A 101 -43.00 11.61 -18.51
N ALA A 102 -42.11 12.47 -19.02
CA ALA A 102 -42.28 13.11 -20.32
C ALA A 102 -41.92 12.20 -21.50
N ASN A 103 -40.89 11.36 -21.36
CA ASN A 103 -40.19 10.74 -22.48
C ASN A 103 -40.29 9.22 -22.52
N LEU A 104 -40.67 8.55 -21.42
CA LEU A 104 -40.75 7.09 -21.36
C LEU A 104 -42.21 6.63 -21.13
N PRO A 105 -43.01 6.43 -22.21
CA PRO A 105 -44.44 6.13 -22.09
C PRO A 105 -44.73 4.76 -21.46
N ASN A 106 -43.74 3.86 -21.46
CA ASN A 106 -43.82 2.56 -20.80
C ASN A 106 -43.48 2.61 -19.30
N MET A 107 -43.05 3.76 -18.78
CA MET A 107 -42.75 3.96 -17.36
C MET A 107 -43.91 4.70 -16.68
N ARG A 108 -44.65 4.00 -15.82
CA ARG A 108 -45.71 4.59 -15.01
C ARG A 108 -45.12 5.16 -13.73
N TYR A 109 -45.24 6.48 -13.53
CA TYR A 109 -44.93 7.08 -12.23
C TYR A 109 -45.92 6.63 -11.15
N GLU A 110 -45.40 6.16 -10.02
CA GLU A 110 -46.19 5.63 -8.91
C GLU A 110 -46.14 6.49 -7.65
N GLY A 111 -45.40 7.61 -7.67
CA GLY A 111 -45.29 8.54 -6.56
C GLY A 111 -43.95 8.45 -5.82
N ILE A 112 -43.92 8.98 -4.60
CA ILE A 112 -42.78 8.88 -3.69
C ILE A 112 -42.84 7.51 -3.03
N ALA A 113 -41.76 6.73 -3.14
CA ALA A 113 -41.62 5.46 -2.44
C ALA A 113 -41.13 5.64 -1.00
N TYR A 114 -40.16 6.52 -0.78
CA TYR A 114 -39.61 6.85 0.54
C TYR A 114 -38.84 8.17 0.49
N TYR A 115 -38.42 8.63 1.66
CA TYR A 115 -37.51 9.73 1.86
C TYR A 115 -36.16 9.23 2.38
N MET A 116 -35.09 9.84 1.91
CA MET A 116 -33.72 9.55 2.34
C MET A 116 -33.05 10.81 2.87
N ALA A 117 -31.93 10.65 3.57
CA ALA A 117 -31.10 11.78 3.96
C ALA A 117 -30.70 12.56 2.70
N PRO A 118 -30.92 13.89 2.67
CA PRO A 118 -30.52 14.68 1.52
C PRO A 118 -29.00 14.56 1.36
N PRO A 119 -28.48 14.37 0.13
CA PRO A 119 -27.05 14.57 -0.10
C PRO A 119 -26.68 15.97 0.40
N PRO A 120 -25.50 16.17 1.03
CA PRO A 120 -25.12 17.48 1.54
C PRO A 120 -25.24 18.49 0.40
N SER A 121 -26.11 19.48 0.59
CA SER A 121 -26.55 20.38 -0.46
C SER A 121 -25.43 21.36 -0.83
N GLN A 122 -25.02 21.40 -2.10
CA GLN A 122 -24.30 22.55 -2.65
C GLN A 122 -25.24 23.78 -2.57
N PRO A 123 -24.81 24.91 -1.97
CA PRO A 123 -25.64 26.10 -1.83
C PRO A 123 -25.98 26.79 -3.17
N ASP A 124 -25.23 26.52 -4.24
CA ASP A 124 -25.37 27.21 -5.51
C ASP A 124 -25.58 26.23 -6.69
N ARG A 125 -26.67 26.43 -7.43
CA ARG A 125 -27.03 25.69 -8.66
C ARG A 125 -26.62 26.45 -9.94
N SER A 126 -25.82 27.51 -9.82
CA SER A 126 -25.36 28.35 -10.94
C SER A 126 -24.30 27.70 -11.84
N GLY A 127 -23.71 26.57 -11.39
CA GLY A 127 -22.58 25.92 -12.06
C GLY A 127 -21.20 26.40 -11.57
N ALA A 128 -21.14 27.37 -10.65
CA ALA A 128 -19.93 27.70 -9.91
C ALA A 128 -19.70 26.70 -8.78
N VAL A 129 -18.44 26.26 -8.59
CA VAL A 129 -18.08 25.37 -7.48
C VAL A 129 -18.09 26.14 -6.16
N ASP A 130 -18.76 25.60 -5.14
CA ASP A 130 -18.48 25.96 -3.75
C ASP A 130 -17.19 25.25 -3.36
N GLU A 131 -16.06 25.92 -3.50
CA GLU A 131 -14.72 25.33 -3.26
C GLU A 131 -14.58 24.84 -1.83
N ALA A 132 -15.12 25.57 -0.85
CA ALA A 132 -15.02 25.20 0.56
C ALA A 132 -15.81 23.91 0.83
N TRP A 133 -17.00 23.78 0.25
CA TRP A 133 -17.75 22.54 0.31
C TRP A 133 -17.06 21.40 -0.45
N TYR A 134 -16.53 21.67 -1.64
CA TYR A 134 -15.94 20.65 -2.50
C TYR A 134 -14.71 20.02 -1.85
N LEU A 135 -13.80 20.83 -1.33
CA LEU A 135 -12.62 20.34 -0.61
C LEU A 135 -12.98 19.65 0.72
N ALA A 136 -14.10 20.03 1.36
CA ALA A 136 -14.56 19.35 2.57
C ALA A 136 -15.23 17.99 2.27
N ALA A 137 -15.85 17.84 1.09
CA ALA A 137 -16.53 16.62 0.68
C ALA A 137 -15.57 15.60 0.03
N TYR A 138 -14.47 16.08 -0.53
CA TYR A 138 -13.46 15.31 -1.26
C TYR A 138 -12.06 15.66 -0.68
N PRO A 139 -11.68 15.02 0.44
CA PRO A 139 -10.41 15.30 1.11
C PRO A 139 -9.17 15.01 0.24
N ASP A 140 -9.26 14.01 -0.62
CA ASP A 140 -8.31 13.68 -1.69
C ASP A 140 -8.08 14.87 -2.64
N VAL A 141 -9.16 15.49 -3.14
CA VAL A 141 -9.06 16.70 -3.97
C VAL A 141 -8.49 17.86 -3.16
N ALA A 142 -8.83 17.95 -1.86
CA ALA A 142 -8.26 18.96 -0.98
C ALA A 142 -6.73 18.83 -0.86
N ASP A 143 -6.23 17.60 -0.75
CA ASP A 143 -4.80 17.30 -0.67
C ASP A 143 -4.11 17.60 -2.01
N ALA A 144 -4.69 17.21 -3.15
CA ALA A 144 -4.20 17.58 -4.48
C ALA A 144 -4.15 19.10 -4.71
N VAL A 145 -5.13 19.85 -4.20
CA VAL A 145 -5.14 21.32 -4.23
C VAL A 145 -4.09 21.92 -3.30
N ALA A 146 -3.90 21.36 -2.11
CA ALA A 146 -2.88 21.80 -1.16
C ALA A 146 -1.46 21.60 -1.71
N MET A 147 -1.26 20.55 -2.51
CA MET A 147 -0.01 20.27 -3.22
C MET A 147 0.16 21.10 -4.50
N GLY A 148 -0.87 21.84 -4.92
CA GLY A 148 -0.84 22.66 -6.13
C GLY A 148 -0.92 21.88 -7.44
N LEU A 149 -1.32 20.61 -7.41
CA LEU A 149 -1.53 19.77 -8.61
C LEU A 149 -2.71 20.28 -9.45
N THR A 150 -3.71 20.84 -8.78
CA THR A 150 -4.91 21.42 -9.38
C THR A 150 -5.46 22.54 -8.50
N THR A 151 -6.48 23.25 -8.97
CA THR A 151 -7.33 24.09 -8.12
C THR A 151 -8.70 23.43 -7.98
N ALA A 152 -9.43 23.71 -6.90
CA ALA A 152 -10.79 23.21 -6.71
C ALA A 152 -11.68 23.50 -7.93
N ALA A 153 -11.58 24.72 -8.48
CA ALA A 153 -12.29 25.10 -9.69
C ALA A 153 -11.85 24.36 -10.96
N GLN A 154 -10.54 24.14 -11.16
CA GLN A 154 -10.04 23.39 -12.32
C GLN A 154 -10.42 21.91 -12.23
N HIS A 155 -10.27 21.30 -11.06
CA HIS A 155 -10.66 19.91 -10.81
C HIS A 155 -12.16 19.73 -11.02
N TRP A 156 -12.96 20.63 -10.47
CA TRP A 156 -14.41 20.63 -10.66
C TRP A 156 -14.83 20.77 -12.13
N GLN A 157 -14.18 21.67 -12.88
CA GLN A 157 -14.50 21.88 -14.30
C GLN A 157 -14.09 20.69 -15.18
N ALA A 158 -12.97 20.05 -14.86
CA ALA A 158 -12.45 18.91 -15.60
C ALA A 158 -13.22 17.62 -15.28
N PHE A 159 -13.51 17.37 -14.01
CA PHE A 159 -14.00 16.08 -13.50
C PHE A 159 -15.28 16.20 -12.68
N GLY A 160 -15.39 17.18 -11.77
CA GLY A 160 -16.59 17.35 -10.95
C GLY A 160 -17.91 17.58 -11.73
N LEU A 161 -17.83 18.08 -12.97
CA LEU A 161 -18.96 18.21 -13.90
C LEU A 161 -19.30 16.89 -14.65
N SER A 162 -18.34 15.98 -14.86
CA SER A 162 -18.51 14.67 -15.52
C SER A 162 -18.79 13.53 -14.54
N GLU A 163 -18.28 13.59 -13.32
CA GLU A 163 -18.64 12.73 -12.18
C GLU A 163 -20.03 13.02 -11.61
N GLY A 164 -20.71 14.05 -12.14
CA GLY A 164 -21.63 14.87 -11.37
C GLY A 164 -22.49 14.13 -10.35
N ARG A 165 -22.71 14.77 -9.21
CA ARG A 165 -24.01 14.69 -8.54
C ARG A 165 -25.17 15.22 -9.44
N LEU A 166 -25.20 14.93 -10.76
CA LEU A 166 -26.37 14.63 -11.62
C LEU A 166 -25.97 13.85 -12.92
N PRO A 167 -26.86 12.99 -13.44
CA PRO A 167 -26.55 11.80 -14.24
C PRO A 167 -26.53 12.06 -15.75
N ARG A 168 -25.34 12.22 -16.33
CA ARG A 168 -25.15 12.00 -17.78
C ARG A 168 -23.79 11.41 -18.19
N SER A 169 -22.97 10.99 -17.22
CA SER A 169 -21.71 10.26 -17.45
C SER A 169 -21.30 9.33 -16.29
N LEU A 170 -22.15 9.15 -15.28
CA LEU A 170 -21.87 8.29 -14.11
C LEU A 170 -21.72 6.78 -14.36
N PRO A 171 -22.08 6.20 -15.54
CA PRO A 171 -21.66 4.83 -15.87
C PRO A 171 -20.23 4.71 -16.42
N ASP A 172 -19.55 5.83 -16.70
CA ASP A 172 -18.26 5.83 -17.41
C ASP A 172 -17.04 6.08 -16.48
N LEU A 173 -17.24 6.30 -15.17
CA LEU A 173 -16.19 6.54 -14.15
C LEU A 173 -16.48 5.82 -12.81
N ALA A 174 -17.34 4.78 -12.86
CA ALA A 174 -17.63 3.94 -11.71
C ALA A 174 -17.38 2.49 -12.13
N GLY A 175 -16.50 1.80 -11.43
CA GLY A 175 -15.99 0.50 -11.82
C GLY A 175 -14.46 0.50 -11.85
N ASN A 176 -13.88 -0.64 -12.19
CA ASN A 176 -12.44 -0.74 -12.33
C ASN A 176 -12.06 -0.44 -13.77
N ASP A 177 -11.48 0.73 -14.01
CA ASP A 177 -11.21 1.29 -15.31
C ASP A 177 -9.73 1.14 -15.70
N SER A 178 -9.46 1.15 -17.01
CA SER A 178 -8.09 1.13 -17.55
C SER A 178 -7.94 2.26 -18.55
N ILE A 179 -7.28 3.32 -18.10
CA ILE A 179 -7.14 4.59 -18.81
C ILE A 179 -5.68 4.74 -19.23
N SER A 180 -5.44 4.84 -20.53
CA SER A 180 -4.09 5.01 -21.07
C SER A 180 -4.08 6.19 -22.04
N SER A 181 -3.27 7.20 -21.76
CA SER A 181 -3.00 8.23 -22.77
C SER A 181 -2.04 7.65 -23.80
N LYS A 182 -2.53 7.58 -25.05
CA LYS A 182 -1.85 6.83 -26.10
C LYS A 182 -0.81 7.66 -26.85
N TYR A 183 -1.01 8.98 -27.03
CA TYR A 183 -0.12 9.83 -27.84
C TYR A 183 -0.36 11.34 -27.62
N SER A 184 0.45 11.92 -26.77
CA SER A 184 0.58 13.37 -26.59
C SER A 184 1.95 13.78 -27.13
N ALA A 185 2.03 14.87 -27.90
CA ALA A 185 3.34 15.39 -28.31
C ALA A 185 4.18 15.69 -27.04
N PRO A 186 5.54 15.65 -27.07
CA PRO A 186 6.41 15.74 -25.89
C PRO A 186 6.25 16.96 -24.96
N ASN A 187 5.32 17.88 -25.26
CA ASN A 187 5.03 19.09 -24.49
C ASN A 187 3.52 19.28 -24.22
N ASN A 188 2.70 18.23 -24.34
CA ASN A 188 1.27 18.29 -24.07
C ASN A 188 0.90 17.24 -23.02
N GLY A 189 0.93 17.63 -21.75
CA GLY A 189 0.46 16.78 -20.66
C GLY A 189 -1.04 16.57 -20.70
N ASP A 190 -1.48 15.37 -20.38
CA ASP A 190 -2.87 15.01 -20.19
C ASP A 190 -3.25 15.02 -18.71
N ARG A 191 -4.56 15.13 -18.46
CA ARG A 191 -5.14 14.94 -17.14
C ARG A 191 -6.03 13.70 -17.19
N LEU A 192 -5.69 12.70 -16.40
CA LEU A 192 -6.43 11.44 -16.26
C LEU A 192 -7.06 11.41 -14.86
N ASN A 193 -8.29 10.93 -14.78
CA ASN A 193 -9.00 10.69 -13.52
C ASN A 193 -9.66 9.30 -13.64
N GLY A 194 -9.40 8.42 -12.66
CA GLY A 194 -9.94 7.07 -12.55
C GLY A 194 -11.39 7.09 -12.07
N GLY A 195 -11.63 7.79 -10.98
CA GLY A 195 -12.95 7.98 -10.42
C GLY A 195 -13.20 6.99 -9.28
N ALA A 196 -14.33 6.30 -9.31
CA ALA A 196 -14.65 5.36 -8.24
C ALA A 196 -14.39 3.91 -8.65
N GLY A 197 -13.47 3.23 -7.99
CA GLY A 197 -13.14 1.83 -8.21
C GLY A 197 -11.63 1.60 -8.17
N ASN A 198 -11.20 0.40 -8.54
CA ASN A 198 -9.76 0.10 -8.59
C ASN A 198 -9.27 0.24 -10.03
N ASP A 199 -8.66 1.37 -10.32
CA ASP A 199 -8.34 1.82 -11.66
C ASP A 199 -6.89 1.57 -12.04
N THR A 200 -6.61 1.65 -13.33
CA THR A 200 -5.27 1.57 -13.88
C THR A 200 -5.03 2.72 -14.84
N LEU A 201 -4.20 3.67 -14.45
CA LEU A 201 -3.93 4.91 -15.18
C LEU A 201 -2.50 4.90 -15.73
N GLN A 202 -2.35 5.19 -17.02
CA GLN A 202 -1.07 5.24 -17.72
C GLN A 202 -0.91 6.57 -18.45
N GLY A 203 0.01 7.43 -17.97
CA GLY A 203 0.24 8.77 -18.53
C GLY A 203 0.84 8.76 -19.94
N GLY A 204 1.66 7.76 -20.25
CA GLY A 204 2.23 7.63 -21.59
C GLY A 204 3.31 8.68 -21.86
N THR A 205 3.15 9.51 -22.90
CA THR A 205 4.16 10.49 -23.30
C THR A 205 3.66 11.91 -23.06
N GLY A 206 4.37 12.69 -22.25
CA GLY A 206 3.98 14.05 -21.88
C GLY A 206 4.43 14.29 -20.45
N ASP A 207 4.06 15.44 -19.89
CA ASP A 207 4.14 15.69 -18.44
C ASP A 207 2.70 15.63 -17.91
N ASP A 208 2.26 14.44 -17.52
CA ASP A 208 0.85 14.14 -17.26
C ASP A 208 0.47 14.39 -15.80
N THR A 209 -0.83 14.45 -15.51
CA THR A 209 -1.38 14.47 -14.16
C THR A 209 -2.43 13.37 -14.04
N LEU A 210 -2.22 12.43 -13.13
CA LEU A 210 -3.07 11.25 -12.94
C LEU A 210 -3.68 11.31 -11.54
N PHE A 211 -5.01 11.24 -11.48
CA PHE A 211 -5.81 11.14 -10.26
C PHE A 211 -6.50 9.77 -10.21
N GLY A 212 -6.22 8.94 -9.21
CA GLY A 212 -6.95 7.69 -8.99
C GLY A 212 -8.35 7.95 -8.43
N GLU A 213 -8.42 8.86 -7.46
CA GLU A 213 -9.59 9.23 -6.66
C GLU A 213 -9.92 8.17 -5.61
N THR A 214 -10.98 7.36 -5.74
CA THR A 214 -11.37 6.44 -4.67
C THR A 214 -11.25 4.99 -5.09
N GLY A 215 -10.50 4.20 -4.32
CA GLY A 215 -10.28 2.77 -4.53
C GLY A 215 -8.79 2.47 -4.58
N ASN A 216 -8.42 1.23 -4.86
CA ASN A 216 -7.02 0.82 -4.87
C ASN A 216 -6.49 0.86 -6.31
N ASP A 217 -5.78 1.93 -6.65
CA ASP A 217 -5.43 2.29 -8.01
C ASP A 217 -3.99 1.92 -8.39
N VAL A 218 -3.74 1.82 -9.69
CA VAL A 218 -2.42 1.57 -10.25
C VAL A 218 -2.04 2.69 -11.22
N LEU A 219 -1.07 3.52 -10.86
CA LEU A 219 -0.66 4.70 -11.61
C LEU A 219 0.74 4.52 -12.20
N TYR A 220 0.89 4.66 -13.53
CA TYR A 220 2.17 4.55 -14.24
C TYR A 220 2.67 5.92 -14.71
N GLY A 221 3.77 6.39 -14.12
CA GLY A 221 4.48 7.62 -14.51
C GLY A 221 5.79 7.34 -15.25
N TYR A 222 5.97 7.97 -16.42
CA TYR A 222 7.10 7.76 -17.33
C TYR A 222 8.06 8.95 -17.42
N GLN A 223 7.58 10.19 -17.32
CA GLN A 223 8.39 11.40 -17.54
C GLN A 223 8.35 12.36 -16.34
N SER A 224 7.76 13.55 -16.48
CA SER A 224 7.57 14.51 -15.38
C SER A 224 6.11 14.51 -14.92
N ASP A 225 5.61 13.30 -14.67
CA ASP A 225 4.20 13.08 -14.36
C ASP A 225 3.92 13.32 -12.87
N ASN A 226 2.76 13.90 -12.58
CA ASN A 226 2.27 14.05 -11.22
C ASN A 226 1.21 12.97 -10.97
N LEU A 227 1.45 12.12 -9.97
CA LEU A 227 0.57 11.01 -9.61
C LEU A 227 -0.06 11.29 -8.24
N ASN A 228 -1.37 11.05 -8.12
CA ASN A 228 -2.12 11.10 -6.88
C ASN A 228 -3.15 9.97 -6.96
N GLY A 229 -3.03 8.95 -6.10
CA GLY A 229 -3.95 7.82 -6.10
C GLY A 229 -5.25 8.16 -5.41
N GLY A 230 -5.21 9.02 -4.39
CA GLY A 230 -6.41 9.54 -3.76
C GLY A 230 -6.66 8.84 -2.44
N SER A 231 -7.69 7.99 -2.33
CA SER A 231 -7.97 7.19 -1.14
C SER A 231 -8.10 5.72 -1.49
N GLY A 232 -7.50 4.84 -0.69
CA GLY A 232 -7.33 3.43 -0.94
C GLY A 232 -5.85 3.04 -0.81
N ASP A 233 -5.55 1.75 -0.97
CA ASP A 233 -4.15 1.29 -0.98
C ASP A 233 -3.64 1.27 -2.43
N ASP A 234 -2.92 2.31 -2.82
CA ASP A 234 -2.53 2.59 -4.20
C ASP A 234 -1.13 2.07 -4.55
N THR A 235 -0.91 1.87 -5.84
CA THR A 235 0.37 1.40 -6.40
C THR A 235 0.88 2.33 -7.48
N TYR A 236 2.06 2.90 -7.26
CA TYR A 236 2.72 3.82 -8.20
C TYR A 236 3.91 3.15 -8.89
N TYR A 237 3.99 3.26 -10.20
CA TYR A 237 5.16 2.85 -10.99
C TYR A 237 5.92 4.09 -11.44
N VAL A 238 7.09 4.33 -10.84
CA VAL A 238 7.90 5.54 -11.02
C VAL A 238 9.09 5.25 -11.96
N TYR A 239 8.92 5.49 -13.27
CA TYR A 239 10.00 5.32 -14.25
C TYR A 239 10.81 6.59 -14.50
N GLY A 240 10.16 7.75 -14.60
CA GLY A 240 10.81 9.02 -14.93
C GLY A 240 11.47 9.70 -13.73
N SER A 241 12.59 10.42 -13.95
CA SER A 241 13.22 11.23 -12.89
C SER A 241 12.40 12.46 -12.48
N GLY A 242 11.47 12.89 -13.32
CA GLY A 242 10.55 14.00 -13.04
C GLY A 242 9.24 13.57 -12.37
N VAL A 243 8.97 12.26 -12.26
CA VAL A 243 7.73 11.76 -11.67
C VAL A 243 7.68 12.10 -10.18
N THR A 244 6.57 12.67 -9.74
CA THR A 244 6.26 13.01 -8.35
C THR A 244 4.96 12.35 -7.94
N ILE A 245 4.90 11.90 -6.68
CA ILE A 245 3.69 11.37 -6.06
C ILE A 245 3.21 12.40 -5.03
N GLY A 246 1.90 12.61 -4.95
CA GLY A 246 1.29 13.49 -3.97
C GLY A 246 0.20 12.76 -3.20
N GLU A 247 0.50 12.35 -1.96
CA GLU A 247 -0.42 11.58 -1.12
C GLU A 247 -1.09 12.39 -0.02
N GLY A 248 -2.38 12.14 0.11
CA GLY A 248 -3.21 12.71 1.16
C GLY A 248 -3.03 12.02 2.51
N SER A 249 -3.42 12.70 3.58
CA SER A 249 -3.35 12.10 4.94
C SER A 249 -4.34 10.95 5.18
N ASN A 250 -5.30 10.78 4.26
CA ASN A 250 -6.27 9.68 4.25
C ASN A 250 -6.13 8.83 2.98
N GLY A 251 -4.92 8.77 2.41
CA GLY A 251 -4.58 7.99 1.23
C GLY A 251 -4.82 6.51 1.48
N GLY A 252 -3.94 5.86 2.21
CA GLY A 252 -4.16 4.50 2.66
C GLY A 252 -2.84 3.96 3.13
N THR A 253 -2.49 2.75 2.69
CA THR A 253 -1.12 2.26 2.77
C THR A 253 -0.60 2.02 1.36
N ASP A 254 0.23 2.96 0.91
CA ASP A 254 0.56 3.12 -0.50
C ASP A 254 1.93 2.54 -0.82
N THR A 255 2.11 2.09 -2.07
CA THR A 255 3.35 1.44 -2.53
C THR A 255 3.88 2.05 -3.81
N ALA A 256 5.12 2.56 -3.77
CA ALA A 256 5.83 3.03 -4.96
C ALA A 256 6.90 2.03 -5.44
N TYR A 257 6.72 1.51 -6.66
CA TYR A 257 7.76 0.77 -7.40
C TYR A 257 8.69 1.73 -8.12
N ILE A 258 9.93 1.80 -7.66
CA ILE A 258 10.94 2.76 -8.11
C ILE A 258 11.84 2.11 -9.16
N TYR A 259 11.75 2.61 -10.41
CA TYR A 259 12.57 2.18 -11.55
C TYR A 259 13.68 3.17 -11.89
N ARG A 260 14.00 4.08 -10.96
CA ARG A 260 15.06 5.09 -11.08
C ARG A 260 16.07 4.97 -9.95
N ARG A 261 17.21 5.64 -10.13
CA ARG A 261 18.37 5.51 -9.23
C ARG A 261 18.19 6.16 -7.87
N SER A 262 17.55 7.32 -7.82
CA SER A 262 17.38 8.09 -6.60
C SER A 262 15.91 8.48 -6.43
N TYR A 263 15.40 8.29 -5.22
CA TYR A 263 14.02 8.61 -4.87
C TYR A 263 13.95 9.09 -3.43
N SER A 264 13.21 10.18 -3.21
CA SER A 264 12.81 10.62 -1.89
C SER A 264 11.30 10.42 -1.81
N MET A 265 10.86 9.68 -0.81
CA MET A 265 9.44 9.42 -0.57
C MET A 265 8.77 10.74 -0.17
N PRO A 266 7.67 11.15 -0.84
CA PRO A 266 6.88 12.28 -0.38
C PRO A 266 6.22 11.93 0.96
N ALA A 267 5.65 12.94 1.63
CA ALA A 267 4.84 12.71 2.83
C ALA A 267 3.67 11.76 2.52
N ASN A 268 3.26 10.97 3.52
CA ASN A 268 2.14 10.00 3.44
C ASN A 268 2.33 8.89 2.40
N LEU A 269 3.57 8.58 2.02
CA LEU A 269 3.88 7.36 1.27
C LEU A 269 4.56 6.38 2.22
N GLU A 270 4.02 5.17 2.37
CA GLU A 270 4.50 4.22 3.40
C GLU A 270 5.48 3.19 2.85
N ASN A 271 5.30 2.73 1.60
CA ASN A 271 6.11 1.63 1.06
C ASN A 271 6.86 2.03 -0.21
N ALA A 272 8.13 1.68 -0.27
CA ALA A 272 8.94 1.78 -1.49
C ALA A 272 9.54 0.42 -1.87
N VAL A 273 9.38 0.07 -3.15
CA VAL A 273 9.97 -1.12 -3.76
C VAL A 273 10.94 -0.69 -4.84
N PHE A 274 12.24 -0.75 -4.56
CA PHE A 274 13.26 -0.31 -5.52
C PHE A 274 13.77 -1.45 -6.40
N GLN A 275 14.03 -1.15 -7.66
CA GLN A 275 14.61 -2.09 -8.60
C GLN A 275 16.14 -2.03 -8.52
N SER A 276 16.78 -3.17 -8.19
CA SER A 276 18.24 -3.35 -8.23
C SER A 276 18.72 -4.11 -9.48
N GLY A 277 17.80 -4.53 -10.37
CA GLY A 277 18.09 -5.25 -11.62
C GLY A 277 18.00 -4.35 -12.84
N GLY A 278 18.99 -4.41 -13.75
CA GLY A 278 18.93 -3.77 -15.08
C GLY A 278 19.67 -2.43 -15.22
N LEU A 279 20.20 -1.85 -14.14
CA LEU A 279 21.11 -0.70 -14.26
C LEU A 279 22.51 -1.20 -14.64
N GLN A 280 22.98 -0.84 -15.84
CA GLN A 280 24.36 -1.07 -16.25
C GLN A 280 25.27 -0.11 -15.42
N ASP A 281 26.45 -0.57 -15.00
CA ASP A 281 27.54 0.20 -14.36
C ASP A 281 27.59 0.39 -12.82
N GLN A 282 27.37 -0.66 -12.00
CA GLN A 282 27.73 -0.65 -10.55
C GLN A 282 27.24 0.59 -9.76
N GLN A 283 26.09 1.13 -10.12
CA GLN A 283 25.59 2.39 -9.57
C GLN A 283 24.77 2.14 -8.30
N THR A 284 25.01 2.90 -7.25
CA THR A 284 24.28 2.82 -5.98
C THR A 284 22.84 3.30 -6.14
N VAL A 285 21.86 2.50 -5.73
CA VAL A 285 20.46 2.92 -5.59
C VAL A 285 20.31 3.68 -4.28
N LEU A 286 19.69 4.86 -4.31
CA LEU A 286 19.57 5.76 -3.17
C LEU A 286 18.09 6.06 -2.89
N VAL A 287 17.58 5.63 -1.74
CA VAL A 287 16.18 5.91 -1.33
C VAL A 287 16.17 6.62 0.01
N TYR A 288 15.45 7.73 0.07
CA TYR A 288 15.14 8.43 1.31
C TYR A 288 13.67 8.21 1.66
N GLY A 289 13.40 7.75 2.87
CA GLY A 289 12.08 7.78 3.46
C GLY A 289 11.66 9.20 3.86
N ASN A 290 10.51 9.29 4.53
CA ASN A 290 9.90 10.49 5.07
C ASN A 290 9.85 10.40 6.62
N ASP A 291 9.16 11.33 7.27
CA ASP A 291 9.09 11.38 8.74
C ASP A 291 8.07 10.37 9.34
N GLN A 292 7.60 9.39 8.58
CA GLN A 292 6.66 8.35 8.99
C GLN A 292 7.27 6.96 8.86
N ASN A 293 6.65 5.98 9.53
CA ASN A 293 7.06 4.58 9.44
C ASN A 293 7.02 4.07 7.98
N ASN A 294 8.20 3.91 7.40
CA ASN A 294 8.41 3.50 6.03
C ASN A 294 8.90 2.07 5.92
N ARG A 295 8.52 1.42 4.83
CA ARG A 295 8.97 0.09 4.47
C ARG A 295 9.65 0.13 3.11
N ILE A 296 10.98 0.03 3.11
CA ILE A 296 11.82 0.14 1.91
C ILE A 296 12.45 -1.22 1.61
N ASN A 297 12.00 -1.85 0.52
CA ASN A 297 12.44 -3.19 0.11
C ASN A 297 12.92 -3.23 -1.34
N PRO A 298 13.85 -4.15 -1.68
CA PRO A 298 14.15 -4.43 -3.07
C PRO A 298 12.99 -5.20 -3.71
N ALA A 299 12.79 -5.03 -5.02
CA ALA A 299 11.83 -5.82 -5.77
C ALA A 299 12.19 -7.31 -5.77
N ALA A 300 11.18 -8.19 -5.72
CA ALA A 300 11.38 -9.64 -5.69
C ALA A 300 12.03 -10.21 -6.98
N ASP A 301 11.89 -9.51 -8.10
CA ASP A 301 12.41 -9.84 -9.43
C ASP A 301 13.74 -9.15 -9.75
N ALA A 302 14.20 -8.20 -8.92
CA ALA A 302 15.52 -7.60 -9.00
C ALA A 302 16.68 -8.60 -8.73
N LEU A 303 16.32 -9.88 -8.61
CA LEU A 303 17.14 -11.05 -8.31
C LEU A 303 17.41 -11.91 -9.55
N ASP A 304 16.97 -11.49 -10.75
CA ASP A 304 17.24 -12.21 -11.99
C ASP A 304 18.68 -11.96 -12.49
N LEU A 305 19.62 -12.74 -11.95
CA LEU A 305 21.03 -12.77 -12.34
C LEU A 305 21.27 -13.25 -13.80
N ARG A 306 20.23 -13.65 -14.55
CA ARG A 306 20.36 -14.12 -15.95
C ARG A 306 20.90 -13.06 -16.91
N PHE A 307 20.92 -11.78 -16.52
CA PHE A 307 21.43 -10.67 -17.34
C PHE A 307 22.86 -10.22 -17.01
N GLY A 308 23.59 -10.92 -16.13
CA GLY A 308 24.99 -10.57 -15.80
C GLY A 308 25.12 -9.30 -14.94
N ASN A 309 24.03 -8.87 -14.30
CA ASN A 309 24.04 -7.76 -13.36
C ASN A 309 24.77 -8.16 -12.08
N ARG A 310 25.76 -7.37 -11.67
CA ARG A 310 26.39 -7.50 -10.35
C ARG A 310 25.44 -6.94 -9.30
N PRO A 311 25.41 -7.51 -8.08
CA PRO A 311 24.64 -6.93 -6.99
C PRO A 311 25.10 -5.49 -6.76
N GLN A 312 24.12 -4.60 -6.68
CA GLN A 312 24.33 -3.16 -6.60
C GLN A 312 24.48 -2.76 -5.15
N GLN A 313 25.24 -1.69 -4.90
CA GLN A 313 25.21 -1.09 -3.58
C GLN A 313 23.87 -0.37 -3.40
N THR A 314 23.31 -0.45 -2.21
CA THR A 314 22.11 0.30 -1.85
C THR A 314 22.46 1.28 -0.76
N GLU A 315 21.85 2.46 -0.80
CA GLU A 315 21.90 3.43 0.27
C GLU A 315 20.46 3.79 0.61
N LEU A 316 20.01 3.41 1.81
CA LEU A 316 18.65 3.66 2.27
C LEU A 316 18.71 4.51 3.54
N HIS A 317 17.85 5.51 3.62
CA HIS A 317 17.65 6.36 4.78
C HIS A 317 16.18 6.24 5.19
N GLY A 318 15.91 5.92 6.45
CA GLY A 318 14.57 5.76 7.00
C GLY A 318 13.88 7.11 7.16
N GLY A 319 14.58 8.08 7.76
CA GLY A 319 14.04 9.39 8.04
C GLY A 319 13.55 9.49 9.48
N GLY A 320 12.25 9.66 9.67
CA GLY A 320 11.67 9.69 11.01
C GLY A 320 10.61 8.60 11.15
N GLY A 321 10.35 8.17 12.37
CA GLY A 321 9.40 7.09 12.62
C GLY A 321 10.09 5.72 12.59
N ASN A 322 9.30 4.67 12.78
CA ASN A 322 9.83 3.32 12.97
C ASN A 322 9.85 2.58 11.62
N ASP A 323 11.03 2.48 11.03
CA ASP A 323 11.25 2.06 9.66
C ASP A 323 11.66 0.60 9.52
N SER A 324 11.42 0.05 8.34
CA SER A 324 11.89 -1.28 7.94
C SER A 324 12.66 -1.19 6.63
N LEU A 325 13.99 -1.31 6.74
CA LEU A 325 14.93 -1.12 5.63
C LEU A 325 15.59 -2.43 5.25
N ASN A 326 15.60 -2.72 3.96
CA ASN A 326 16.18 -3.95 3.41
C ASN A 326 17.11 -3.61 2.25
N GLY A 327 18.41 -3.81 2.45
CA GLY A 327 19.46 -3.45 1.51
C GLY A 327 19.53 -4.32 0.24
N GLY A 328 18.89 -5.49 0.24
CA GLY A 328 18.90 -6.40 -0.91
C GLY A 328 20.17 -7.26 -1.01
N PHE A 329 20.83 -7.31 -2.17
CA PHE A 329 22.08 -8.06 -2.34
C PHE A 329 23.20 -7.09 -2.70
N GLY A 330 24.41 -7.34 -2.21
CA GLY A 330 25.55 -6.45 -2.40
C GLY A 330 25.86 -5.64 -1.14
N GLY A 331 26.81 -4.71 -1.22
CA GLY A 331 27.17 -3.88 -0.07
C GLY A 331 26.17 -2.74 0.14
N SER A 332 25.44 -2.79 1.23
CA SER A 332 24.37 -1.87 1.60
C SER A 332 24.85 -0.86 2.64
N LEU A 333 24.33 0.35 2.56
CA LEU A 333 24.53 1.43 3.51
C LEU A 333 23.15 1.87 4.01
N LEU A 334 22.79 1.48 5.23
CA LEU A 334 21.45 1.70 5.78
C LEU A 334 21.54 2.66 6.97
N TYR A 335 20.66 3.66 6.98
CA TYR A 335 20.45 4.59 8.08
C TYR A 335 19.00 4.47 8.52
N GLY A 336 18.75 4.09 9.76
CA GLY A 336 17.41 4.11 10.37
C GLY A 336 16.95 5.55 10.62
N ASP A 337 17.88 6.36 11.14
CA ASP A 337 17.69 7.76 11.51
C ASP A 337 16.89 7.92 12.82
N ASP A 338 15.76 8.64 12.87
CA ASP A 338 15.00 8.86 14.11
C ASP A 338 13.86 7.83 14.24
N GLY A 339 13.90 6.92 15.20
CA GLY A 339 12.81 5.98 15.49
C GLY A 339 13.31 4.62 15.97
N ASP A 340 12.38 3.70 16.27
CA ASP A 340 12.76 2.32 16.56
C ASP A 340 12.76 1.50 15.25
N ASP A 341 13.92 1.32 14.63
CA ASP A 341 14.04 0.81 13.27
C ASP A 341 14.44 -0.65 13.16
N VAL A 342 14.17 -1.25 12.00
CA VAL A 342 14.61 -2.61 11.63
C VAL A 342 15.40 -2.56 10.34
N LEU A 343 16.72 -2.76 10.45
CA LEU A 343 17.66 -2.70 9.34
C LEU A 343 18.17 -4.09 9.02
N GLY A 344 17.95 -4.55 7.79
CA GLY A 344 18.46 -5.83 7.29
C GLY A 344 19.39 -5.66 6.09
N SER A 345 20.63 -6.14 6.21
CA SER A 345 21.60 -6.12 5.11
C SER A 345 21.11 -6.91 3.89
N GLU A 346 20.52 -8.10 4.08
CA GLU A 346 20.03 -8.91 2.96
C GLU A 346 18.61 -9.52 3.10
N GLY A 347 17.67 -8.95 2.33
CA GLY A 347 16.52 -9.61 1.70
C GLY A 347 15.47 -10.27 2.60
N TRP A 348 15.34 -9.94 3.88
CA TRP A 348 14.39 -10.62 4.77
C TRP A 348 12.97 -10.56 4.16
N GLY A 349 12.38 -11.73 3.86
CA GLY A 349 11.05 -11.83 3.21
C GLY A 349 11.02 -11.98 1.68
N LEU A 350 12.14 -12.06 0.96
CA LEU A 350 12.12 -12.36 -0.49
C LEU A 350 11.76 -13.84 -0.73
N THR A 351 10.65 -14.09 -1.43
CA THR A 351 10.03 -15.41 -1.64
C THR A 351 10.50 -16.17 -2.88
N SER A 352 11.37 -15.60 -3.72
CA SER A 352 11.84 -16.29 -4.93
C SER A 352 13.21 -15.81 -5.36
N VAL A 353 14.27 -16.48 -4.90
CA VAL A 353 15.62 -16.27 -5.46
C VAL A 353 16.00 -17.54 -6.23
N TRP A 354 16.14 -17.43 -7.55
CA TRP A 354 16.74 -18.49 -8.36
C TRP A 354 18.26 -18.35 -8.30
N THR A 355 18.93 -19.05 -7.39
CA THR A 355 20.40 -18.93 -7.23
C THR A 355 21.12 -20.19 -7.72
N GLY A 356 21.49 -20.19 -9.00
CA GLY A 356 22.54 -21.07 -9.54
C GLY A 356 23.95 -20.45 -9.49
N THR A 357 24.08 -19.24 -8.94
CA THR A 357 25.34 -18.49 -8.88
C THR A 357 25.50 -17.86 -7.49
N ALA A 358 26.71 -17.92 -6.96
CA ALA A 358 27.08 -17.47 -5.62
C ALA A 358 26.49 -16.09 -5.28
N LEU A 359 25.82 -16.02 -4.13
CA LEU A 359 25.47 -14.77 -3.48
C LEU A 359 26.78 -14.02 -3.23
N TYR A 360 26.92 -12.82 -3.78
CA TYR A 360 28.06 -11.96 -3.46
C TYR A 360 27.68 -11.23 -2.17
N SER A 361 28.16 -11.73 -1.03
CA SER A 361 28.05 -11.00 0.23
C SER A 361 28.75 -9.66 0.12
N GLY A 362 27.97 -8.60 0.32
CA GLY A 362 28.50 -7.26 0.46
C GLY A 362 29.32 -7.11 1.74
N ALA A 363 30.08 -6.03 1.84
CA ALA A 363 30.39 -5.47 3.14
C ALA A 363 29.31 -4.43 3.42
N ASP A 364 28.47 -4.69 4.41
CA ASP A 364 27.34 -3.83 4.73
C ASP A 364 27.70 -2.85 5.86
N THR A 365 27.01 -1.72 5.89
CA THR A 365 27.11 -0.74 6.98
C THR A 365 25.70 -0.33 7.39
N LEU A 366 25.33 -0.60 8.64
CA LEU A 366 24.02 -0.28 9.20
C LEU A 366 24.21 0.67 10.38
N PHE A 367 23.49 1.78 10.35
CA PHE A 367 23.38 2.76 11.43
C PHE A 367 21.93 2.79 11.87
N GLY A 368 21.64 2.42 13.12
CA GLY A 368 20.30 2.53 13.71
C GLY A 368 19.90 4.00 13.79
N GLY A 369 20.50 4.73 14.71
CA GLY A 369 20.29 6.16 14.84
C GLY A 369 19.79 6.51 16.23
N ALA A 370 18.66 7.19 16.34
CA ALA A 370 18.04 7.50 17.62
C ALA A 370 16.80 6.64 17.84
N GLY A 371 16.78 5.81 18.87
CA GLY A 371 15.69 4.88 19.16
C GLY A 371 16.23 3.48 19.43
N ASN A 372 15.35 2.50 19.62
CA ASN A 372 15.73 1.14 19.96
C ASN A 372 15.73 0.27 18.71
N ASP A 373 16.90 0.16 18.09
CA ASP A 373 17.00 -0.38 16.74
C ASP A 373 17.29 -1.89 16.74
N THR A 374 16.85 -2.56 15.68
CA THR A 374 17.21 -3.95 15.40
C THR A 374 18.04 -4.02 14.13
N LEU A 375 19.34 -4.26 14.28
CA LEU A 375 20.29 -4.36 13.18
C LEU A 375 20.58 -5.82 12.89
N ILE A 376 20.38 -6.19 11.63
CA ILE A 376 20.45 -7.56 11.17
C ILE A 376 21.46 -7.68 10.03
N ALA A 377 22.65 -8.18 10.37
CA ALA A 377 23.70 -8.50 9.42
C ALA A 377 23.60 -9.96 8.96
N THR A 378 23.91 -10.21 7.69
CA THR A 378 23.99 -11.54 7.08
C THR A 378 25.45 -11.94 6.85
N ASP A 379 25.77 -12.71 5.81
CA ASP A 379 27.14 -12.99 5.43
C ASP A 379 27.82 -11.74 4.86
N GLY A 380 29.12 -11.59 5.11
CA GLY A 380 29.82 -10.35 4.78
C GLY A 380 30.75 -9.91 5.89
N SER A 381 31.48 -8.82 5.63
CA SER A 381 32.23 -8.11 6.67
C SER A 381 31.54 -6.79 6.95
N ASP A 382 30.72 -6.78 7.99
CA ASP A 382 29.74 -5.72 8.22
C ASP A 382 30.18 -4.78 9.33
N GLN A 383 29.70 -3.54 9.26
CA GLN A 383 29.85 -2.53 10.30
C GLN A 383 28.48 -2.13 10.80
N LEU A 384 28.27 -2.26 12.11
CA LEU A 384 26.99 -1.94 12.75
C LEU A 384 27.22 -0.84 13.80
N SER A 385 26.29 0.11 13.86
CA SER A 385 26.20 1.12 14.91
C SER A 385 24.75 1.17 15.35
N GLY A 386 24.48 0.93 16.63
CA GLY A 386 23.12 1.05 17.18
C GLY A 386 22.70 2.51 17.28
N GLY A 387 23.59 3.35 17.82
CA GLY A 387 23.32 4.76 18.06
C GLY A 387 22.82 5.01 19.48
N ASP A 388 21.84 5.91 19.62
CA ASP A 388 21.23 6.29 20.87
C ASP A 388 20.01 5.41 21.16
N GLY A 389 20.09 4.48 22.12
CA GLY A 389 18.93 3.71 22.54
C GLY A 389 19.31 2.36 23.10
N ALA A 390 18.35 1.43 23.17
CA ALA A 390 18.58 0.05 23.60
C ALA A 390 18.50 -0.90 22.40
N ASP A 391 19.66 -1.12 21.76
CA ASP A 391 19.71 -1.74 20.45
C ASP A 391 19.87 -3.25 20.50
N VAL A 392 19.43 -3.90 19.43
CA VAL A 392 19.56 -5.34 19.21
C VAL A 392 20.38 -5.61 17.97
N PHE A 393 21.55 -6.23 18.16
CA PHE A 393 22.36 -6.76 17.07
C PHE A 393 22.03 -8.24 16.90
N LEU A 394 21.33 -8.59 15.82
CA LEU A 394 20.81 -9.93 15.57
C LEU A 394 21.72 -10.73 14.63
N PHE A 395 22.11 -11.91 15.09
CA PHE A 395 22.91 -12.90 14.38
C PHE A 395 22.12 -14.20 14.23
N ASP A 396 21.64 -14.48 13.01
CA ASP A 396 20.88 -15.70 12.72
C ASP A 396 21.79 -16.84 12.27
N MET A 397 22.01 -17.80 13.17
CA MET A 397 22.90 -18.93 12.99
C MET A 397 22.22 -20.14 12.32
N THR A 398 20.93 -20.05 11.93
CA THR A 398 20.15 -21.16 11.34
C THR A 398 19.95 -21.14 9.82
N LYS A 399 20.12 -20.01 9.12
CA LYS A 399 19.65 -19.90 7.72
C LYS A 399 20.57 -20.61 6.70
N PRO A 400 19.97 -21.33 5.73
CA PRO A 400 19.37 -20.66 4.58
C PRO A 400 17.84 -20.79 4.53
N ARG A 401 17.24 -19.84 3.84
CA ARG A 401 15.79 -19.57 3.77
C ARG A 401 14.94 -20.77 3.38
N THR A 402 13.76 -20.84 3.98
CA THR A 402 12.65 -21.74 3.61
C THR A 402 12.07 -21.32 2.25
N THR A 403 12.34 -22.06 1.18
CA THR A 403 11.39 -22.96 0.50
C THR A 403 11.95 -23.41 -0.87
N ALA A 404 12.01 -24.72 -1.05
CA ALA A 404 11.96 -25.43 -2.33
C ALA A 404 12.93 -25.01 -3.45
N TYR A 405 14.25 -25.00 -3.23
CA TYR A 405 15.19 -25.70 -4.11
C TYR A 405 16.57 -25.80 -3.45
N TYR A 406 17.14 -26.99 -3.58
CA TYR A 406 18.40 -27.41 -2.96
C TYR A 406 19.58 -26.63 -3.56
N VAL A 407 20.25 -25.80 -2.75
CA VAL A 407 21.67 -25.44 -2.98
C VAL A 407 22.51 -26.26 -1.99
N PRO A 408 23.08 -27.40 -2.43
CA PRO A 408 24.08 -28.10 -1.65
C PRO A 408 25.38 -27.31 -1.74
N SER A 409 26.00 -27.04 -0.60
CA SER A 409 27.34 -26.46 -0.41
C SER A 409 27.49 -24.95 -0.70
N GLN A 410 27.60 -24.18 0.40
CA GLN A 410 28.24 -22.85 0.63
C GLN A 410 27.33 -22.04 1.59
N SER A 411 27.38 -22.30 2.91
CA SER A 411 28.26 -21.65 3.93
C SER A 411 27.89 -20.17 4.11
N MET A 412 26.85 -19.85 4.91
CA MET A 412 26.87 -19.60 6.37
C MET A 412 27.84 -18.48 6.78
N ILE A 413 27.31 -17.43 7.41
CA ILE A 413 27.99 -16.25 8.02
C ILE A 413 29.52 -16.38 8.00
N ASN A 414 30.13 -16.01 6.87
CA ASN A 414 31.58 -16.01 6.71
C ASN A 414 32.04 -14.57 6.61
N GLY A 415 32.74 -14.11 7.64
CA GLY A 415 33.26 -12.76 7.69
C GLY A 415 33.36 -12.21 9.10
N THR A 416 33.56 -10.90 9.19
CA THR A 416 33.75 -10.19 10.45
C THR A 416 32.70 -9.09 10.57
N THR A 417 31.82 -9.21 11.55
CA THR A 417 30.91 -8.13 11.94
C THR A 417 31.57 -7.31 13.04
N THR A 418 31.68 -6.00 12.84
CA THR A 418 32.20 -5.05 13.82
C THR A 418 31.06 -4.16 14.30
N ILE A 419 30.73 -4.22 15.58
CA ILE A 419 29.78 -3.30 16.19
C ILE A 419 30.60 -2.17 16.81
N THR A 420 30.32 -0.93 16.44
CA THR A 420 31.24 0.20 16.68
C THR A 420 30.98 0.96 17.98
N ASP A 421 29.79 0.84 18.56
CA ASP A 421 29.28 1.68 19.65
C ASP A 421 28.55 0.92 20.76
N PHE A 422 28.65 -0.41 20.79
CA PHE A 422 27.93 -1.26 21.75
C PHE A 422 28.08 -0.80 23.22
N GLN A 423 26.94 -0.55 23.89
CA GLN A 423 26.81 -0.06 25.26
C GLN A 423 26.43 -1.19 26.25
N PRO A 424 27.38 -1.61 27.11
CA PRO A 424 27.08 -2.65 28.09
C PRO A 424 25.96 -2.30 29.06
N GLY A 425 24.98 -3.21 29.18
CA GLY A 425 23.82 -3.06 30.07
C GLY A 425 22.65 -2.31 29.45
N THR A 426 22.81 -1.80 28.22
CA THR A 426 21.77 -1.19 27.41
C THR A 426 21.48 -2.06 26.20
N ASP A 427 22.52 -2.39 25.42
CA ASP A 427 22.37 -3.13 24.16
C ASP A 427 22.37 -4.64 24.35
N ILE A 428 21.80 -5.34 23.36
CA ILE A 428 21.64 -6.79 23.34
C ILE A 428 22.31 -7.38 22.10
N LEU A 429 23.16 -8.38 22.31
CA LEU A 429 23.57 -9.29 21.25
C LEU A 429 22.56 -10.45 21.20
N ARG A 430 21.86 -10.63 20.08
CA ARG A 430 20.89 -11.70 19.90
C ARG A 430 21.42 -12.76 18.94
N PHE A 431 21.54 -13.99 19.41
CA PHE A 431 21.93 -15.13 18.59
C PHE A 431 20.74 -16.08 18.45
N THR A 432 20.33 -16.37 17.22
CA THR A 432 19.25 -17.33 16.97
C THR A 432 19.81 -18.57 16.30
N GLY A 433 19.24 -19.75 16.56
CA GLY A 433 19.64 -20.94 15.81
C GLY A 433 20.97 -21.58 16.22
N THR A 434 21.38 -21.39 17.47
CA THR A 434 22.57 -22.00 18.06
C THR A 434 22.21 -22.99 19.17
N SER A 435 23.12 -23.94 19.43
CA SER A 435 23.01 -24.88 20.56
C SER A 435 23.63 -24.34 21.86
N LEU A 436 24.27 -23.19 21.81
CA LEU A 436 25.00 -22.61 22.92
C LEU A 436 24.09 -21.82 23.85
N THR A 437 24.40 -21.87 25.14
CA THR A 437 23.78 -20.98 26.13
C THR A 437 24.39 -19.58 26.08
N ALA A 438 23.66 -18.57 26.56
CA ALA A 438 24.16 -17.20 26.69
C ALA A 438 25.51 -17.11 27.43
N GLN A 439 25.71 -17.92 28.48
CA GLN A 439 26.99 -17.96 29.20
C GLN A 439 28.13 -18.51 28.33
N GLN A 440 27.88 -19.58 27.58
CA GLN A 440 28.90 -20.14 26.69
C GLN A 440 29.30 -19.16 25.57
N ILE A 441 28.36 -18.34 25.10
CA ILE A 441 28.63 -17.27 24.13
C ILE A 441 29.45 -16.16 24.78
N ALA A 442 29.09 -15.70 25.98
CA ALA A 442 29.83 -14.68 26.72
C ALA A 442 31.31 -15.08 26.93
N ASP A 443 31.56 -16.35 27.28
CA ASP A 443 32.90 -16.89 27.55
C ASP A 443 33.80 -16.93 26.29
N ARG A 444 33.25 -16.72 25.09
CA ARG A 444 33.98 -16.73 23.80
C ARG A 444 34.66 -15.40 23.48
N PHE A 445 34.29 -14.32 24.15
CA PHE A 445 34.89 -13.01 23.91
C PHE A 445 36.27 -12.91 24.55
N THR A 446 37.29 -12.71 23.71
CA THR A 446 38.68 -12.53 24.12
C THR A 446 39.17 -11.13 23.77
N LEU A 447 40.04 -10.56 24.61
CA LEU A 447 40.63 -9.27 24.30
C LEU A 447 41.75 -9.43 23.27
N THR A 448 41.59 -8.80 22.12
CA THR A 448 42.56 -8.72 21.04
C THR A 448 42.94 -7.26 20.80
N GLY A 449 44.21 -7.02 20.47
CA GLY A 449 44.73 -5.68 20.23
C GLY A 449 46.24 -5.72 20.07
N VAL A 450 46.77 -4.95 19.11
CA VAL A 450 48.22 -4.74 19.00
C VAL A 450 48.65 -3.74 20.07
N PRO A 451 49.84 -3.87 20.69
CA PRO A 451 50.34 -2.87 21.61
C PRO A 451 50.33 -1.47 20.96
N GLY A 452 49.55 -0.55 21.55
CA GLY A 452 49.36 0.81 21.04
C GLY A 452 48.09 1.05 20.22
N ALA A 453 47.34 0.00 19.86
CA ALA A 453 45.98 0.12 19.33
C ALA A 453 44.94 0.04 20.46
N SER A 454 43.74 0.56 20.20
CA SER A 454 42.62 0.41 21.12
C SER A 454 42.30 -1.08 21.36
N PRO A 455 42.06 -1.50 22.61
CA PRO A 455 41.62 -2.84 22.92
C PRO A 455 40.31 -3.17 22.17
N MET A 456 40.14 -4.42 21.76
CA MET A 456 38.96 -4.92 21.09
C MET A 456 38.58 -6.29 21.66
N LEU A 457 37.32 -6.49 22.04
CA LEU A 457 36.83 -7.83 22.33
C LEU A 457 36.47 -8.54 21.03
N THR A 458 36.82 -9.81 20.93
CA THR A 458 36.56 -10.63 19.73
C THR A 458 36.07 -11.99 20.14
N ALA A 459 34.92 -12.39 19.58
CA ALA A 459 34.39 -13.75 19.68
C ALA A 459 34.42 -14.42 18.30
N THR A 460 34.79 -15.69 18.29
CA THR A 460 34.81 -16.52 17.09
C THR A 460 33.86 -17.70 17.29
N PHE A 461 32.87 -17.80 16.41
CA PHE A 461 31.92 -18.91 16.36
C PHE A 461 32.20 -19.75 15.12
N THR A 462 32.11 -21.06 15.27
CA THR A 462 32.44 -22.02 14.21
C THR A 462 31.22 -22.86 13.87
N GLY A 463 31.24 -23.57 12.74
CA GLY A 463 30.18 -24.50 12.37
C GLY A 463 29.83 -25.58 13.42
N LEU A 464 30.72 -25.85 14.39
CA LEU A 464 30.44 -26.75 15.53
C LEU A 464 29.41 -26.18 16.53
N ASP A 465 29.15 -24.88 16.49
CA ASP A 465 28.24 -24.18 17.41
C ASP A 465 26.76 -24.27 16.97
N LEU A 466 26.52 -24.81 15.78
CA LEU A 466 25.25 -24.83 15.09
C LEU A 466 24.52 -26.15 15.29
N ALA A 467 23.18 -26.11 15.33
CA ALA A 467 22.35 -27.30 15.27
C ALA A 467 22.41 -27.90 13.85
N THR A 468 23.44 -28.72 13.58
CA THR A 468 23.71 -29.52 12.35
C THR A 468 22.63 -29.46 11.25
N PRO A 469 22.91 -28.87 10.07
CA PRO A 469 23.16 -29.74 8.91
C PRO A 469 24.18 -29.28 7.82
N TYR A 470 25.04 -28.27 8.01
CA TYR A 470 25.92 -27.80 6.91
C TYR A 470 27.42 -28.06 7.16
N GLY A 471 28.11 -28.42 6.06
CA GLY A 471 29.50 -28.86 6.05
C GLY A 471 30.50 -27.81 6.52
N ASN A 472 31.44 -28.29 7.33
CA ASN A 472 32.70 -27.70 7.78
C ASN A 472 33.19 -26.53 6.91
N ASP A 473 33.20 -25.30 7.46
CA ASP A 473 34.08 -24.15 7.13
C ASP A 473 33.47 -22.76 7.44
N ALA A 474 32.29 -22.67 8.06
CA ALA A 474 31.69 -21.38 8.44
C ALA A 474 32.29 -20.80 9.72
N THR A 475 32.75 -19.54 9.69
CA THR A 475 33.26 -18.79 10.85
C THR A 475 32.66 -17.39 10.92
N LEU A 476 31.90 -17.11 11.99
CA LEU A 476 31.46 -15.76 12.34
C LEU A 476 32.44 -15.16 13.36
N VAL A 477 33.02 -14.01 13.03
CA VAL A 477 33.84 -13.21 13.95
C VAL A 477 33.07 -11.96 14.34
N VAL A 478 32.80 -11.76 15.63
CA VAL A 478 32.19 -10.55 16.17
C VAL A 478 33.25 -9.71 16.89
N ARG A 479 33.36 -8.43 16.53
CA ARG A 479 34.31 -7.47 17.10
C ARG A 479 33.60 -6.33 17.81
N LEU A 480 34.02 -6.05 19.04
CA LEU A 480 33.52 -4.96 19.89
C LEU A 480 34.72 -4.10 20.35
N PRO A 481 35.06 -3.01 19.64
CA PRO A 481 36.17 -2.15 19.98
C PRO A 481 35.86 -1.34 21.26
N GLY A 482 36.90 -0.98 22.01
CA GLY A 482 36.77 -0.09 23.17
C GLY A 482 36.27 -0.76 24.46
N LEU A 483 35.79 -2.01 24.40
CA LEU A 483 35.36 -2.76 25.58
C LEU A 483 36.51 -3.53 26.26
N ALA A 484 36.43 -3.66 27.58
CA ALA A 484 37.30 -4.46 28.43
C ALA A 484 36.70 -5.84 28.73
N THR A 485 37.57 -6.82 29.01
CA THR A 485 37.13 -8.20 29.31
C THR A 485 36.17 -8.23 30.49
N GLY A 486 35.07 -8.99 30.33
CA GLY A 486 34.02 -9.12 31.35
C GLY A 486 32.94 -8.04 31.31
N GLN A 487 33.04 -7.02 30.44
CA GLN A 487 31.95 -6.05 30.25
C GLN A 487 30.77 -6.64 29.48
N VAL A 488 31.01 -7.63 28.60
CA VAL A 488 29.93 -8.42 27.99
C VAL A 488 29.60 -9.57 28.92
N THR A 489 28.34 -9.65 29.36
CA THR A 489 27.85 -10.69 30.28
C THR A 489 26.72 -11.49 29.65
N SER A 490 26.41 -12.65 30.22
CA SER A 490 25.30 -13.48 29.75
C SER A 490 23.93 -12.81 29.83
N ALA A 491 23.77 -11.76 30.66
CA ALA A 491 22.53 -10.98 30.73
C ALA A 491 22.30 -10.09 29.49
N MET A 492 23.36 -9.79 28.74
CA MET A 492 23.33 -8.95 27.53
C MET A 492 23.25 -9.80 26.25
N ILE A 493 23.12 -11.12 26.41
CA ILE A 493 23.07 -12.07 25.31
C ILE A 493 21.70 -12.74 25.32
N ALA A 494 20.93 -12.51 24.27
CA ALA A 494 19.69 -13.23 24.02
C ALA A 494 19.98 -14.44 23.12
N VAL A 495 19.44 -15.61 23.48
CA VAL A 495 19.54 -16.83 22.67
C VAL A 495 18.15 -17.42 22.47
N SER A 496 17.81 -17.79 21.24
CA SER A 496 16.54 -18.45 20.89
C SER A 496 16.68 -19.55 19.85
#